data_AF-A0A1F7QQQ2-F1
#
_entry.id   AF-A0A1F7QQQ2-F1
#
_cell.length_a   1.000
_cell.length_b   1.000
_cell.length_c   1.000
_cell.angle_alpha   90.00
_cell.angle_beta   90.00
_cell.angle_gamma   90.00
#
_symmetry.space_group_name_H-M   'P 1'
#
loop_
_entity.id
_entity.type
_entity.pdbx_description
1 polymer ?
#
loop_
_entity_poly.entity_id
_entity_poly.type
_entity_poly.pdbx_seq_one_letter_code
_entity_poly.pdbx_strand_id
1 'polypeptide(L)'
;MDAITFIGWRKYFSNPRRCSYGLKEFDYYPKGTTSFLVPKKIIVNAINEFDQEERDLKKSSDDTHLIRIIARDNPINLSPQFSCLYHARNTFKAFVQHSYHRGQVFVDGFFRPDTRFYIPIILFLITSLLIALGVLIYPMYALYLIIAGGLVWLAELLAAIILGVSAKDSFSLFALTPVFAICYGLGIWKAVIKKWIGRT
;
A
#
# COMPACT_ATOMS: atom_id res chain seq x y z
N MET A 1 -1.30 -16.19 2.94
CA MET A 1 -2.00 -14.89 2.80
C MET A 1 -0.90 -13.86 2.90
N ASP A 2 -0.78 -12.90 1.98
CA ASP A 2 0.43 -12.08 1.95
C ASP A 2 0.66 -11.28 3.25
N ALA A 3 1.94 -11.06 3.57
CA ALA A 3 2.37 -10.49 4.84
C ALA A 3 1.81 -9.07 5.06
N ILE A 4 1.74 -8.27 4.00
CA ILE A 4 1.29 -6.86 4.07
C ILE A 4 -0.19 -6.80 4.43
N THR A 5 -1.01 -7.65 3.79
CA THR A 5 -2.45 -7.78 4.05
C THR A 5 -2.68 -8.33 5.46
N PHE A 6 -1.91 -9.32 5.90
CA PHE A 6 -2.02 -9.84 7.26
C PHE A 6 -1.73 -8.76 8.30
N ILE A 7 -0.63 -8.01 8.14
CA ILE A 7 -0.23 -6.95 9.09
C ILE A 7 -1.26 -5.81 9.10
N GLY A 8 -1.68 -5.33 7.92
CA GLY A 8 -2.61 -4.20 7.80
C GLY A 8 -3.99 -4.47 8.43
N TRP A 9 -4.42 -5.73 8.43
CA TRP A 9 -5.73 -6.13 8.96
C TRP A 9 -5.61 -7.22 10.04
N ARG A 10 -4.52 -7.17 10.81
CA ARG A 10 -4.19 -8.18 11.81
C ARG A 10 -5.32 -8.44 12.81
N LYS A 11 -6.08 -7.39 13.16
CA LYS A 11 -7.26 -7.49 14.06
C LYS A 11 -8.25 -8.55 13.59
N TYR A 12 -8.42 -8.70 12.27
CA TYR A 12 -9.27 -9.73 11.69
C TYR A 12 -8.50 -11.03 11.46
N PHE A 13 -7.32 -10.97 10.81
CA PHE A 13 -6.64 -12.18 10.34
C PHE A 13 -5.96 -13.02 11.42
N SER A 14 -5.73 -12.45 12.62
CA SER A 14 -5.25 -13.23 13.77
C SER A 14 -6.31 -14.17 14.36
N ASN A 15 -7.60 -13.88 14.16
CA ASN A 15 -8.70 -14.76 14.56
C ASN A 15 -9.91 -14.56 13.63
N PRO A 16 -9.88 -15.12 12.40
CA PRO A 16 -10.94 -14.92 11.43
C PRO A 16 -12.26 -15.49 11.93
N ARG A 17 -13.26 -14.62 12.06
CA ARG A 17 -14.60 -14.99 12.53
C ARG A 17 -15.64 -14.20 11.75
N ARG A 18 -16.89 -14.67 11.78
CA ARG A 18 -17.99 -13.85 11.26
C ARG A 18 -18.09 -12.58 12.10
N CYS A 19 -18.09 -11.43 11.46
CA CYS A 19 -18.26 -10.15 12.13
C CYS A 19 -19.05 -9.16 11.27
N SER A 20 -19.56 -8.12 11.93
CA SER A 20 -20.27 -7.01 11.32
C SER A 20 -19.60 -5.73 11.81
N TYR A 21 -19.29 -4.79 10.92
CA TYR A 21 -18.61 -3.55 11.28
C TYR A 21 -19.22 -2.35 10.54
N GLY A 22 -19.23 -1.20 11.20
CA GLY A 22 -19.66 0.07 10.61
C GLY A 22 -18.49 0.99 10.25
N LEU A 23 -18.80 2.23 9.88
CA LEU A 23 -17.80 3.22 9.47
C LEU A 23 -16.67 3.45 10.48
N LYS A 24 -16.95 3.42 11.79
CA LYS A 24 -15.94 3.65 12.85
C LYS A 24 -14.80 2.64 12.83
N GLU A 25 -15.10 1.41 12.41
CA GLU A 25 -14.16 0.30 12.46
C GLU A 25 -13.65 -0.09 11.08
N PHE A 26 -14.15 0.57 10.05
CA PHE A 26 -13.93 0.29 8.64
C PHE A 26 -12.45 0.12 8.27
N ASP A 27 -11.57 0.89 8.89
CA ASP A 27 -10.15 0.84 8.59
C ASP A 27 -9.40 -0.34 9.20
N TYR A 28 -10.00 -1.03 10.18
CA TYR A 28 -9.41 -2.22 10.81
C TYR A 28 -9.76 -3.55 10.15
N TYR A 29 -10.71 -3.55 9.20
CA TYR A 29 -11.16 -4.76 8.50
C TYR A 29 -10.74 -4.73 7.02
N PRO A 30 -10.48 -5.90 6.41
CA PRO A 30 -10.06 -5.98 5.01
C PRO A 30 -11.20 -5.58 4.08
N LYS A 31 -10.89 -4.79 3.06
CA LYS A 31 -11.82 -4.31 2.02
C LYS A 31 -11.53 -5.00 0.69
N GLY A 32 -10.94 -6.20 0.72
CA GLY A 32 -10.56 -6.95 -0.47
C GLY A 32 -11.81 -7.26 -1.31
N THR A 33 -12.04 -6.44 -2.33
CA THR A 33 -13.28 -6.38 -3.13
C THR A 33 -13.38 -7.42 -4.21
N THR A 34 -12.53 -8.45 -4.19
CA THR A 34 -12.61 -9.53 -5.19
C THR A 34 -14.02 -10.13 -5.25
N SER A 35 -14.74 -10.14 -4.14
CA SER A 35 -16.18 -10.35 -4.17
C SER A 35 -16.88 -9.63 -3.01
N PHE A 36 -17.83 -8.76 -3.36
CA PHE A 36 -18.68 -8.03 -2.45
C PHE A 36 -20.13 -8.15 -2.92
N LEU A 37 -21.02 -8.60 -2.03
CA LEU A 37 -22.44 -8.78 -2.32
C LEU A 37 -23.25 -7.69 -1.62
N VAL A 38 -24.10 -7.03 -2.39
CA VAL A 38 -24.89 -5.89 -1.91
C VAL A 38 -26.23 -5.84 -2.65
N PRO A 39 -27.34 -5.55 -1.97
CA PRO A 39 -28.62 -5.31 -2.63
C PRO A 39 -28.54 -4.17 -3.65
N LYS A 40 -29.18 -4.36 -4.82
CA LYS A 40 -29.18 -3.40 -5.93
C LYS A 40 -29.50 -1.96 -5.50
N LYS A 41 -30.50 -1.78 -4.64
CA LYS A 41 -30.90 -0.45 -4.15
C LYS A 41 -29.79 0.27 -3.38
N ILE A 42 -29.04 -0.47 -2.57
CA ILE A 42 -27.97 0.09 -1.73
C ILE A 42 -26.80 0.53 -2.61
N ILE A 43 -26.37 -0.31 -3.55
CA ILE A 43 -25.24 0.01 -4.42
C ILE A 43 -25.56 1.15 -5.39
N VAL A 44 -26.77 1.22 -5.94
CA VAL A 44 -27.20 2.32 -6.82
C VAL A 44 -27.18 3.65 -6.06
N ASN A 45 -27.69 3.68 -4.84
CA ASN A 45 -27.66 4.90 -4.01
C ASN A 45 -26.22 5.33 -3.70
N ALA A 46 -25.35 4.38 -3.37
CA ALA A 46 -23.95 4.67 -3.09
C ALA A 46 -23.20 5.18 -4.33
N ILE A 47 -23.49 4.65 -5.53
CA ILE A 47 -22.92 5.14 -6.79
C ILE A 47 -23.40 6.56 -7.08
N ASN A 48 -24.70 6.85 -6.91
CA ASN A 48 -25.22 8.20 -7.13
C ASN A 48 -24.57 9.23 -6.20
N GLU A 49 -24.34 8.89 -4.93
CA GLU A 49 -23.60 9.75 -4.00
C GLU A 49 -22.14 9.89 -4.43
N PHE A 50 -21.50 8.78 -4.82
CA PHE A 50 -20.12 8.78 -5.30
C PHE A 50 -19.92 9.69 -6.52
N ASP A 51 -20.85 9.66 -7.48
CA ASP A 51 -20.80 10.48 -8.70
C ASP A 51 -21.03 11.98 -8.42
N GLN A 52 -21.72 12.32 -7.33
CA GLN A 52 -21.93 13.70 -6.90
C GLN A 52 -20.72 14.29 -6.18
N GLU A 53 -19.81 13.46 -5.67
CA GLU A 53 -18.56 13.94 -5.09
C GLU A 53 -17.60 14.35 -6.22
N GLU A 54 -17.39 15.66 -6.42
CA GLU A 54 -16.43 16.19 -7.40
C GLU A 54 -15.04 15.55 -7.20
N ARG A 55 -14.68 14.59 -8.06
CA ARG A 55 -13.40 13.89 -7.97
C ARG A 55 -12.80 13.56 -9.33
N ASP A 56 -11.47 13.62 -9.34
CA ASP A 56 -10.64 13.09 -10.42
C ASP A 56 -10.69 11.55 -10.35
N LEU A 57 -11.67 10.95 -11.05
CA LEU A 57 -11.93 9.51 -11.12
C LEU A 57 -10.67 8.67 -11.44
N LYS A 58 -9.63 9.28 -12.01
CA LYS A 58 -8.36 8.61 -12.34
C LYS A 58 -7.47 8.31 -11.13
N LYS A 59 -7.80 8.81 -9.92
CA LYS A 59 -6.89 8.77 -8.74
C LYS A 59 -7.48 8.12 -7.50
N SER A 60 -8.73 7.70 -7.51
CA SER A 60 -9.38 7.04 -6.37
C SER A 60 -9.31 5.51 -6.50
N SER A 61 -9.26 4.81 -5.36
CA SER A 61 -9.59 3.39 -5.33
C SER A 61 -11.11 3.28 -5.17
N ASP A 62 -11.82 3.22 -6.29
CA ASP A 62 -13.28 3.31 -6.39
C ASP A 62 -14.00 2.39 -5.39
N ASP A 63 -13.53 1.15 -5.30
CA ASP A 63 -14.07 0.10 -4.44
C ASP A 63 -14.10 0.43 -2.93
N THR A 64 -13.00 0.91 -2.37
CA THR A 64 -12.92 1.16 -0.92
C THR A 64 -13.79 2.35 -0.53
N HIS A 65 -13.88 3.35 -1.40
CA HIS A 65 -14.69 4.52 -1.15
C HIS A 65 -16.18 4.21 -1.29
N LEU A 66 -16.56 3.45 -2.31
CA LEU A 66 -17.94 3.02 -2.49
C LEU A 66 -18.44 2.17 -1.31
N ILE A 67 -17.62 1.23 -0.81
CA ILE A 67 -17.95 0.46 0.40
C ILE A 67 -17.98 1.37 1.63
N ARG A 68 -17.15 2.42 1.70
CA ARG A 68 -17.17 3.38 2.81
C ARG A 68 -18.49 4.15 2.86
N ILE A 69 -19.03 4.57 1.72
CA ILE A 69 -20.37 5.19 1.63
C ILE A 69 -21.41 4.20 2.16
N ILE A 70 -21.39 2.96 1.69
CA ILE A 70 -22.32 1.91 2.15
C ILE A 70 -22.19 1.67 3.66
N ALA A 71 -20.97 1.63 4.20
CA ALA A 71 -20.64 1.36 5.59
C ALA A 71 -21.10 2.46 6.56
N ARG A 72 -21.47 3.64 6.04
CA ARG A 72 -22.03 4.75 6.82
C ARG A 72 -23.41 4.38 7.35
N ASP A 73 -24.26 3.83 6.48
CA ASP A 73 -25.67 3.60 6.77
C ASP A 73 -26.00 2.11 6.94
N ASN A 74 -25.11 1.22 6.51
CA ASN A 74 -25.31 -0.22 6.55
C ASN A 74 -24.08 -0.90 7.16
N PRO A 75 -24.26 -1.85 8.09
CA PRO A 75 -23.12 -2.61 8.59
C PRO A 75 -22.59 -3.55 7.49
N ILE A 76 -21.26 -3.63 7.39
CA ILE A 76 -20.58 -4.54 6.46
C ILE A 76 -20.35 -5.87 7.17
N ASN A 77 -20.87 -6.95 6.58
CA ASN A 77 -20.71 -8.30 7.10
C ASN A 77 -19.53 -8.99 6.43
N LEU A 78 -18.65 -9.57 7.24
CA LEU A 78 -17.50 -10.33 6.77
C LEU A 78 -17.59 -11.75 7.33
N SER A 79 -17.48 -12.74 6.45
CA SER A 79 -17.55 -14.17 6.80
C SER A 79 -16.32 -14.90 6.29
N PRO A 80 -15.58 -15.64 7.14
CA PRO A 80 -14.41 -16.40 6.70
C PRO A 80 -14.78 -17.62 5.85
N GLN A 81 -16.07 -18.00 5.81
CA GLN A 81 -16.60 -19.10 4.99
C GLN A 81 -16.68 -18.73 3.49
N PHE A 82 -16.53 -17.45 3.17
CA PHE A 82 -16.54 -16.96 1.80
C PHE A 82 -15.19 -16.31 1.51
N SER A 83 -14.47 -16.85 0.52
CA SER A 83 -13.15 -16.37 0.15
C SER A 83 -12.97 -16.45 -1.36
N CYS A 84 -12.28 -15.47 -1.92
CA CYS A 84 -11.80 -15.53 -3.29
C CYS A 84 -10.28 -15.67 -3.29
N LEU A 85 -9.76 -16.54 -4.14
CA LEU A 85 -8.32 -16.64 -4.36
C LEU A 85 -7.91 -15.55 -5.34
N TYR A 86 -7.18 -14.55 -4.85
CA TYR A 86 -6.56 -13.56 -5.70
C TYR A 86 -5.33 -14.16 -6.38
N HIS A 87 -5.39 -14.34 -7.69
CA HIS A 87 -4.24 -14.75 -8.49
C HIS A 87 -3.35 -13.54 -8.77
N ALA A 88 -2.46 -13.26 -7.83
CA ALA A 88 -1.45 -12.24 -7.99
C ALA A 88 -0.47 -12.57 -9.14
N ARG A 89 0.21 -11.54 -9.63
CA ARG A 89 1.32 -11.67 -10.58
C ARG A 89 2.37 -12.62 -9.98
N ASN A 90 2.64 -13.73 -10.66
CA ASN A 90 3.46 -14.83 -10.13
C ASN A 90 4.91 -14.84 -10.65
N THR A 91 5.33 -13.82 -11.40
CA THR A 91 6.70 -13.71 -11.92
C THR A 91 7.44 -12.53 -11.32
N PHE A 92 8.75 -12.71 -11.12
CA PHE A 92 9.64 -11.66 -10.63
C PHE A 92 9.65 -10.43 -11.54
N LYS A 93 9.64 -10.64 -12.87
CA LYS A 93 9.54 -9.56 -13.86
C LYS A 93 8.28 -8.71 -13.66
N ALA A 94 7.13 -9.35 -13.50
CA ALA A 94 5.87 -8.64 -13.28
C ALA A 94 5.87 -7.90 -11.94
N PHE A 95 6.50 -8.46 -10.89
CA PHE A 95 6.68 -7.78 -9.61
C PHE A 95 7.51 -6.50 -9.72
N VAL A 96 8.66 -6.56 -10.40
CA VAL A 96 9.55 -5.40 -10.63
C VAL A 96 8.82 -4.30 -11.42
N GLN A 97 8.21 -4.67 -12.55
CA GLN A 97 7.46 -3.73 -13.39
C GLN A 97 6.31 -3.07 -12.61
N HIS A 98 5.58 -3.86 -11.82
CA HIS A 98 4.48 -3.35 -11.02
C HIS A 98 4.97 -2.42 -9.92
N SER A 99 6.02 -2.78 -9.19
CA SER A 99 6.60 -1.95 -8.12
C SER A 99 7.07 -0.59 -8.65
N TYR A 100 7.78 -0.60 -9.78
CA TYR A 100 8.22 0.62 -10.46
C TYR A 100 7.06 1.50 -10.95
N HIS A 101 6.03 0.88 -11.53
CA HIS A 101 4.84 1.62 -11.97
C HIS A 101 4.07 2.21 -10.77
N ARG A 102 3.92 1.44 -9.68
CA ARG A 102 3.22 1.91 -8.47
C ARG A 102 3.95 3.05 -7.79
N GLY A 103 5.28 3.09 -7.82
CA GLY A 103 6.06 4.25 -7.34
C GLY A 103 5.73 5.54 -8.10
N GLN A 104 5.50 5.46 -9.42
CA GLN A 104 5.09 6.62 -10.23
C GLN A 104 3.67 7.09 -9.89
N VAL A 105 2.72 6.14 -9.87
CA VAL A 105 1.31 6.43 -9.56
C VAL A 105 1.15 6.97 -8.14
N PHE A 106 2.01 6.55 -7.20
CA PHE A 106 2.02 7.08 -5.85
C PHE A 106 2.31 8.59 -5.82
N VAL A 107 3.29 9.06 -6.58
CA VAL A 107 3.56 10.51 -6.72
C VAL A 107 2.38 11.21 -7.40
N ASP A 108 1.79 10.61 -8.43
CA ASP A 108 0.65 11.23 -9.12
C ASP A 108 -0.60 11.39 -8.23
N GLY A 109 -0.83 10.43 -7.32
CA GLY A 109 -1.93 10.44 -6.36
C GLY A 109 -1.66 11.30 -5.14
N PHE A 110 -0.43 11.32 -4.62
CA PHE A 110 -0.14 11.82 -3.28
C PHE A 110 0.88 12.96 -3.20
N PHE A 111 1.49 13.40 -4.30
CA PHE A 111 2.38 14.56 -4.28
C PHE A 111 1.61 15.89 -4.31
N ARG A 112 0.78 16.11 -3.28
CA ARG A 112 0.01 17.33 -3.05
C ARG A 112 -0.05 17.64 -1.54
N PRO A 113 0.06 18.92 -1.11
CA PRO A 113 0.18 19.30 0.31
C PRO A 113 -0.95 18.82 1.22
N ASP A 114 -2.13 18.59 0.67
CA ASP A 114 -3.34 18.14 1.36
C ASP A 114 -3.34 16.64 1.71
N THR A 115 -2.37 15.86 1.24
CA THR A 115 -2.31 14.42 1.51
C THR A 115 -1.35 14.07 2.64
N ARG A 116 -1.71 13.06 3.44
CA ARG A 116 -0.86 12.54 4.53
C ARG A 116 0.52 12.02 4.08
N PHE A 117 0.69 11.75 2.78
CA PHE A 117 1.91 11.20 2.22
C PHE A 117 2.82 12.26 1.61
N TYR A 118 2.39 13.53 1.57
CA TYR A 118 3.19 14.62 1.03
C TYR A 118 4.54 14.77 1.74
N ILE A 119 4.50 14.89 3.08
CA ILE A 119 5.71 15.00 3.91
C ILE A 119 6.60 13.75 3.77
N PRO A 120 6.09 12.51 3.89
CA PRO A 120 6.88 11.30 3.61
C PRO A 120 7.56 11.28 2.24
N ILE A 121 6.88 11.73 1.17
CA ILE A 121 7.48 11.79 -0.18
C ILE A 121 8.65 12.79 -0.20
N ILE A 122 8.46 13.98 0.38
CA ILE A 122 9.52 15.00 0.46
C ILE A 122 10.71 14.47 1.26
N LEU A 123 10.46 13.88 2.43
CA LEU A 123 11.50 13.30 3.26
C LEU A 123 12.25 12.20 2.51
N PHE A 124 11.54 11.31 1.80
CA PHE A 124 12.17 10.29 0.97
C PHE A 124 13.07 10.90 -0.11
N LEU A 125 12.61 11.92 -0.84
CA LEU A 125 13.39 12.57 -1.90
C LEU A 125 14.64 13.24 -1.35
N ILE A 126 14.50 14.02 -0.27
CA ILE A 126 15.63 14.73 0.35
C ILE A 126 16.62 13.73 0.92
N THR A 127 16.16 12.78 1.73
CA THR A 127 17.05 11.80 2.38
C THR A 127 17.75 10.91 1.37
N SER A 128 17.05 10.40 0.35
CA SER A 128 17.68 9.56 -0.69
C SER A 128 18.72 10.34 -1.52
N LEU A 129 18.47 11.62 -1.81
CA LEU A 129 19.45 12.48 -2.49
C LEU A 129 20.67 12.76 -1.60
N LEU A 130 20.46 13.14 -0.34
CA LEU A 130 21.55 13.41 0.61
C LEU A 130 22.40 12.17 0.87
N ILE A 131 21.76 11.00 0.98
CA ILE A 131 22.47 9.71 1.10
C ILE A 131 23.32 9.46 -0.15
N ALA A 132 22.76 9.63 -1.35
CA ALA A 132 23.49 9.40 -2.59
C ALA A 132 24.70 10.34 -2.73
N LEU A 133 24.52 11.63 -2.44
CA LEU A 133 25.61 12.62 -2.46
C LEU A 133 26.63 12.38 -1.36
N GLY A 134 26.20 12.04 -0.15
CA GLY A 134 27.07 11.73 0.98
C GLY A 134 27.97 10.53 0.72
N VAL A 135 27.42 9.47 0.12
CA VAL A 135 28.20 8.29 -0.30
C VAL A 135 29.19 8.62 -1.42
N LEU A 136 28.81 9.50 -2.36
CA LEU A 136 29.70 9.93 -3.44
C LEU A 136 30.91 10.73 -2.92
N ILE A 137 30.69 11.62 -1.95
CA ILE A 137 31.74 12.46 -1.36
C ILE A 137 32.59 11.66 -0.36
N TYR A 138 31.95 10.76 0.41
CA TYR A 138 32.59 9.99 1.47
C TYR A 138 32.23 8.50 1.35
N PRO A 139 32.91 7.74 0.47
CA PRO A 139 32.58 6.34 0.19
C PRO A 139 32.63 5.42 1.40
N MET A 140 33.43 5.76 2.42
CA MET A 140 33.50 5.01 3.68
C MET A 140 32.15 4.93 4.41
N TYR A 141 31.25 5.89 4.22
CA TYR A 141 29.91 5.82 4.80
C TYR A 141 28.97 4.84 4.11
N ALA A 142 29.32 4.36 2.91
CA ALA A 142 28.54 3.34 2.23
C ALA A 142 28.39 2.08 3.09
N LEU A 143 29.48 1.64 3.73
CA LEU A 143 29.46 0.46 4.59
C LEU A 143 28.53 0.65 5.79
N TYR A 144 28.61 1.79 6.48
CA TYR A 144 27.74 2.09 7.61
C TYR A 144 26.26 2.13 7.22
N LEU A 145 25.94 2.69 6.04
CA LEU A 145 24.58 2.73 5.52
C LEU A 145 24.07 1.35 5.09
N ILE A 146 24.93 0.51 4.51
CA ILE A 146 24.60 -0.88 4.18
C ILE A 146 24.30 -1.65 5.46
N ILE A 147 25.12 -1.50 6.50
CA ILE A 147 24.91 -2.15 7.80
C ILE A 147 23.60 -1.67 8.42
N ALA A 148 23.38 -0.35 8.49
CA ALA A 148 22.15 0.22 9.04
C ALA A 148 20.90 -0.25 8.27
N GLY A 149 20.96 -0.22 6.93
CA GLY A 149 19.88 -0.73 6.07
C GLY A 149 19.64 -2.23 6.26
N GLY A 150 20.70 -3.02 6.40
CA GLY A 150 20.62 -4.45 6.71
C GLY A 150 19.98 -4.74 8.07
N LEU A 151 20.25 -3.92 9.09
CA LEU A 151 19.62 -4.04 10.40
C LEU A 151 18.12 -3.70 10.35
N VAL A 152 17.73 -2.65 9.63
CA VAL A 152 16.31 -2.31 9.41
C VAL A 152 15.60 -3.43 8.66
N TRP A 153 16.25 -3.98 7.63
CA TRP A 153 15.72 -5.08 6.84
C TRP A 153 15.56 -6.37 7.68
N LEU A 154 16.50 -6.68 8.57
CA LEU A 154 16.38 -7.80 9.50
C LEU A 154 15.27 -7.55 10.54
N ALA A 155 15.15 -6.32 11.04
CA ALA A 155 14.10 -5.94 11.98
C ALA A 155 12.70 -6.11 11.37
N GLU A 156 12.53 -5.85 10.06
CA GLU A 156 11.28 -6.12 9.34
C GLU A 156 10.89 -7.60 9.41
N LEU A 157 11.83 -8.52 9.16
CA LEU A 157 11.58 -9.96 9.27
C LEU A 157 11.16 -10.36 10.68
N LEU A 158 11.88 -9.86 11.70
CA LEU A 158 11.55 -10.13 13.09
C LEU A 158 10.17 -9.58 13.46
N ALA A 159 9.85 -8.36 13.03
CA ALA A 159 8.54 -7.77 13.24
C ALA A 159 7.42 -8.60 12.60
N ALA A 160 7.60 -9.07 11.36
CA ALA A 160 6.62 -9.92 10.69
C ALA A 160 6.35 -11.22 11.47
N ILE A 161 7.42 -11.88 11.95
CA ILE A 161 7.33 -13.11 12.76
C ILE A 161 6.62 -12.83 14.09
N ILE A 162 7.01 -11.78 14.82
CA ILE A 162 6.40 -11.38 16.10
C ILE A 162 4.92 -11.06 15.93
N LEU A 163 4.55 -10.46 14.80
CA LEU A 163 3.16 -10.15 14.49
C LEU A 163 2.31 -11.39 14.15
N GLY A 164 2.93 -12.56 13.96
CA GLY A 164 2.25 -13.82 13.68
C GLY A 164 2.04 -14.10 12.19
N VAL A 165 2.80 -13.44 11.31
CA VAL A 165 2.80 -13.74 9.88
C VAL A 165 3.41 -15.14 9.67
N SER A 166 2.89 -15.90 8.71
CA SER A 166 3.43 -17.23 8.38
C SER A 166 4.92 -17.14 8.03
N ALA A 167 5.72 -18.17 8.34
CA ALA A 167 7.16 -18.16 8.02
C ALA A 167 7.40 -17.93 6.52
N LYS A 168 6.64 -18.63 5.67
CA LYS A 168 6.73 -18.49 4.21
C LYS A 168 6.45 -17.06 3.74
N ASP A 169 5.40 -16.43 4.25
CA ASP A 169 5.01 -15.07 3.86
C ASP A 169 5.99 -14.03 4.43
N SER A 170 6.53 -14.26 5.64
CA SER A 170 7.56 -13.41 6.26
C SER A 170 8.87 -13.44 5.48
N PHE A 171 9.34 -14.62 5.07
CA PHE A 171 10.52 -14.75 4.21
C PHE A 171 10.28 -14.16 2.81
N SER A 172 9.07 -14.29 2.27
CA SER A 172 8.72 -13.68 0.98
C SER A 172 8.78 -12.14 1.06
N LEU A 173 8.23 -11.56 2.13
CA LEU A 173 8.33 -10.13 2.40
C LEU A 173 9.80 -9.71 2.50
N PHE A 174 10.56 -10.35 3.40
CA PHE A 174 11.98 -10.09 3.59
C PHE A 174 12.75 -10.16 2.26
N ALA A 175 12.62 -11.24 1.48
CA ALA A 175 13.35 -11.38 0.22
C ALA A 175 12.98 -10.31 -0.83
N LEU A 176 11.73 -9.84 -0.86
CA LEU A 176 11.23 -8.93 -1.88
C LEU A 176 11.31 -7.45 -1.49
N THR A 177 11.39 -7.10 -0.20
CA THR A 177 11.42 -5.70 0.27
C THR A 177 12.59 -4.89 -0.31
N PRO A 178 13.84 -5.39 -0.42
CA PRO A 178 14.92 -4.61 -1.02
C PRO A 178 14.66 -4.28 -2.49
N VAL A 179 14.17 -5.27 -3.25
CA VAL A 179 13.81 -5.09 -4.66
C VAL A 179 12.67 -4.10 -4.80
N PHE A 180 11.64 -4.23 -3.95
CA PHE A 180 10.53 -3.29 -3.88
C PHE A 180 11.02 -1.87 -3.59
N ALA A 181 11.82 -1.66 -2.54
CA ALA A 181 12.31 -0.36 -2.12
C ALA A 181 13.07 0.35 -3.24
N ILE A 182 13.97 -0.37 -3.92
CA ILE A 182 14.73 0.17 -5.06
C ILE A 182 13.79 0.50 -6.22
N CYS A 183 12.98 -0.46 -6.67
CA CYS A 183 12.14 -0.29 -7.86
C CYS A 183 11.06 0.78 -7.64
N TYR A 184 10.42 0.78 -6.48
CA TYR A 184 9.41 1.75 -6.08
C TYR A 184 10.03 3.14 -5.94
N GLY A 185 11.18 3.25 -5.27
CA GLY A 185 11.92 4.51 -5.12
C GLY A 185 12.36 5.12 -6.45
N LEU A 186 12.87 4.30 -7.38
CA LEU A 186 13.17 4.74 -8.74
C LEU A 186 11.91 5.21 -9.48
N GLY A 187 10.78 4.56 -9.25
CA GLY A 187 9.47 4.99 -9.77
C GLY A 187 9.07 6.38 -9.26
N ILE A 188 9.25 6.64 -7.96
CA ILE A 188 9.00 7.95 -7.36
C ILE A 188 9.87 9.02 -8.02
N TRP A 189 11.19 8.81 -8.09
CA TRP A 189 12.12 9.75 -8.71
C TRP A 189 11.75 10.05 -10.17
N LYS A 190 11.43 9.02 -10.96
CA LYS A 190 11.01 9.20 -12.36
C LYS A 190 9.79 10.11 -12.48
N ALA A 191 8.77 9.90 -11.65
CA ALA A 191 7.55 10.70 -11.69
C ALA A 191 7.80 12.15 -11.26
N VAL A 192 8.60 12.38 -10.22
CA VAL A 192 8.95 13.72 -9.75
C VAL A 192 9.76 14.48 -10.80
N ILE A 193 10.79 13.86 -11.36
CA ILE A 193 11.61 14.45 -12.43
C ILE A 193 10.74 14.80 -13.64
N LYS A 194 9.86 13.88 -14.06
CA LYS A 194 8.93 14.13 -15.18
C LYS A 194 7.99 15.30 -14.89
N LYS A 195 7.46 15.41 -13.67
CA LYS A 195 6.59 16.55 -13.27
C LYS A 195 7.36 17.87 -13.22
N TRP A 196 8.63 17.84 -12.84
CA TRP A 196 9.46 19.04 -12.73
C TRP A 196 9.91 19.55 -14.10
N ILE A 197 10.37 18.64 -14.97
CA ILE A 197 10.74 18.95 -16.36
C ILE A 197 9.50 19.31 -17.21
N GLY A 198 8.35 18.69 -16.97
CA GLY A 198 7.11 19.04 -17.67
C GLY A 198 6.42 20.32 -17.19
N ARG A 199 7.00 21.01 -16.19
CA ARG A 199 6.54 22.32 -15.68
C ARG A 199 7.42 23.49 -16.16
N THR A 200 8.51 23.22 -16.87
CA THR A 200 9.25 24.19 -17.70
C THR A 200 8.74 24.11 -19.13
#